data_AF-A0A3M8R5E6-F1
#
_entry.id   AF-A0A3M8R5E6-F1
#
_cell.length_a   1.000
_cell.length_b   1.000
_cell.length_c   1.000
_cell.angle_alpha   90.00
_cell.angle_beta   90.00
_cell.angle_gamma   90.00
#
_symmetry.space_group_name_H-M   'P 1'
#
loop_
_entity.id
_entity.type
_entity.pdbx_description
1 polymer ?
#
loop_
_entity_poly.entity_id
_entity_poly.type
_entity_poly.pdbx_seq_one_letter_code
_entity_poly.pdbx_strand_id
1 'polypeptide(L)'
;MTRRSTVDGSGMTGTWQILPAATAETLAPQITAAFRHWHEACFRDSQAAHPHLGVELRDLRAVTGWWLGHLLTPIALYRICIPTAIPAVPLPSGWTAAERAAHPCLALGPLLALSVPGLIGQGHLHYLCELGHFLLQPEVQGLRRYPDADAVFAAWGQVLSFRQQTRANLEKQQQCDRRAFLRRLMPTPKDSPL
;
A
#
# COMPACT_ATOMS: atom_id res chain seq x y z
N MET A 1 -35.76 43.06 7.63
CA MET A 1 -34.42 42.48 7.40
C MET A 1 -34.51 40.99 7.69
N THR A 2 -34.50 40.20 6.62
CA THR A 2 -34.95 38.80 6.57
C THR A 2 -33.81 37.83 6.93
N ARG A 3 -34.21 36.71 7.53
CA ARG A 3 -33.47 35.59 8.13
C ARG A 3 -32.49 34.82 7.23
N ARG A 4 -31.51 34.18 7.91
CA ARG A 4 -30.88 32.84 7.71
C ARG A 4 -30.11 32.65 6.38
N SER A 5 -29.02 31.88 6.31
CA SER A 5 -28.84 30.53 6.82
C SER A 5 -27.38 30.16 7.06
N THR A 6 -27.20 29.38 8.13
CA THR A 6 -26.20 28.34 8.37
C THR A 6 -25.68 27.65 7.10
N VAL A 7 -24.36 27.61 6.93
CA VAL A 7 -23.68 26.65 6.06
C VAL A 7 -23.38 25.41 6.91
N ASP A 8 -24.35 24.50 6.99
CA ASP A 8 -24.10 23.11 7.34
C ASP A 8 -23.64 22.41 6.05
N GLY A 9 -22.32 22.42 5.83
CA GLY A 9 -21.67 21.64 4.80
C GLY A 9 -21.47 20.20 5.27
N SER A 10 -22.55 19.47 5.56
CA SER A 10 -22.51 18.03 5.72
C SER A 10 -22.31 17.43 4.33
N GLY A 11 -21.05 17.45 3.87
CA GLY A 11 -20.65 16.88 2.60
C GLY A 11 -21.01 15.41 2.58
N MET A 12 -21.78 14.98 1.58
CA MET A 12 -22.05 13.57 1.33
C MET A 12 -20.71 12.82 1.31
N THR A 13 -20.43 12.08 2.38
CA THR A 13 -19.30 11.16 2.42
C THR A 13 -19.60 10.05 1.45
N GLY A 14 -18.93 10.04 0.29
CA GLY A 14 -19.02 8.93 -0.64
C GLY A 14 -18.60 7.64 0.04
N THR A 15 -19.31 6.56 -0.26
CA THR A 15 -19.01 5.23 0.29
C THR A 15 -17.94 4.56 -0.56
N TRP A 16 -17.02 3.84 0.09
CA TRP A 16 -16.10 2.94 -0.58
C TRP A 16 -16.88 1.92 -1.41
N GLN A 17 -16.62 1.88 -2.70
CA GLN A 17 -16.94 0.74 -3.53
C GLN A 17 -15.83 -0.30 -3.39
N ILE A 18 -16.17 -1.49 -2.90
CA ILE A 18 -15.26 -2.62 -2.76
C ILE A 18 -15.61 -3.69 -3.78
N LEU A 19 -14.64 -4.53 -4.11
CA LEU A 19 -14.90 -5.73 -4.90
C LEU A 19 -15.78 -6.70 -4.08
N PRO A 20 -16.73 -7.41 -4.70
CA PRO A 20 -17.44 -8.50 -4.02
C PRO A 20 -16.47 -9.56 -3.49
N ALA A 21 -16.93 -10.38 -2.54
CA ALA A 21 -16.12 -11.43 -1.94
C ALA A 21 -15.40 -12.28 -3.01
N ALA A 22 -14.08 -12.11 -3.11
CA ALA A 22 -13.22 -12.80 -4.07
C ALA A 22 -12.22 -13.70 -3.36
N THR A 23 -11.82 -14.78 -4.03
CA THR A 23 -10.69 -15.63 -3.61
C THR A 23 -9.41 -15.14 -4.27
N ALA A 24 -8.24 -15.57 -3.80
CA ALA A 24 -6.97 -15.22 -4.46
C ALA A 24 -6.94 -15.66 -5.94
N GLU A 25 -7.53 -16.81 -6.24
CA GLU A 25 -7.59 -17.42 -7.57
C GLU A 25 -8.40 -16.58 -8.57
N THR A 26 -9.48 -15.94 -8.12
CA THR A 26 -10.29 -15.04 -8.97
C THR A 26 -9.76 -13.62 -8.97
N LEU A 27 -9.22 -13.16 -7.85
CA LEU A 27 -8.74 -11.80 -7.69
C LEU A 27 -7.45 -11.52 -8.45
N ALA A 28 -6.48 -12.44 -8.42
CA ALA A 28 -5.19 -12.26 -9.11
C ALA A 28 -5.34 -12.00 -10.63
N PRO A 29 -6.09 -12.81 -11.40
CA PRO A 29 -6.29 -12.54 -12.82
C PRO A 29 -7.09 -11.25 -13.05
N GLN A 30 -8.05 -10.92 -12.19
CA GLN A 30 -8.83 -9.68 -12.29
C GLN A 30 -7.98 -8.43 -12.09
N ILE A 31 -7.11 -8.40 -11.08
CA ILE A 31 -6.12 -7.33 -10.87
C ILE A 31 -5.24 -7.20 -12.11
N THR A 32 -4.67 -8.32 -12.56
CA THR A 32 -3.73 -8.33 -13.68
C THR A 32 -4.39 -7.79 -14.95
N ALA A 33 -5.62 -8.23 -15.26
CA ALA A 33 -6.38 -7.76 -16.42
C ALA A 33 -6.74 -6.27 -16.32
N ALA A 34 -7.24 -5.82 -15.15
CA ALA A 34 -7.59 -4.42 -14.93
C ALA A 34 -6.37 -3.50 -15.12
N PHE A 35 -5.20 -3.88 -14.60
CA PHE A 35 -3.99 -3.09 -14.76
C PHE A 35 -3.38 -3.16 -16.17
N ARG A 36 -3.53 -4.27 -16.90
CA ARG A 36 -3.18 -4.31 -18.32
C ARG A 36 -4.04 -3.35 -19.12
N HIS A 37 -5.35 -3.37 -18.90
CA HIS A 37 -6.27 -2.46 -19.57
C HIS A 37 -5.98 -0.99 -19.22
N TRP A 38 -5.81 -0.69 -17.93
CA TRP A 38 -5.46 0.65 -17.46
C TRP A 38 -4.13 1.15 -18.04
N HIS A 39 -3.09 0.31 -18.05
CA HIS A 39 -1.81 0.67 -18.66
C HIS A 39 -1.97 0.97 -20.15
N GLU A 40 -2.67 0.12 -20.88
CA GLU A 40 -2.88 0.27 -22.31
C GLU A 40 -3.69 1.53 -22.67
N ALA A 41 -4.66 1.89 -21.82
CA ALA A 41 -5.50 3.06 -22.02
C ALA A 41 -4.79 4.37 -21.63
N CYS A 42 -3.97 4.35 -20.57
CA CYS A 42 -3.48 5.58 -19.94
C CYS A 42 -1.97 5.82 -20.14
N PHE A 43 -1.19 4.79 -20.45
CA PHE A 43 0.28 4.86 -20.41
C PHE A 43 1.00 4.13 -21.55
N ARG A 44 0.28 3.61 -22.56
CA ARG A 44 0.88 2.93 -23.73
C ARG A 44 2.06 3.69 -24.33
N ASP A 45 1.89 4.99 -24.53
CA ASP A 45 2.90 5.86 -25.18
C ASP A 45 3.79 6.59 -24.16
N SER A 46 3.74 6.21 -22.88
CA SER A 46 4.53 6.84 -21.84
C SER A 46 6.01 6.52 -22.00
N GLN A 47 6.86 7.55 -22.07
CA GLN A 47 8.31 7.37 -22.06
C GLN A 47 8.82 6.76 -20.74
N ALA A 48 8.04 6.84 -19.65
CA ALA A 48 8.36 6.22 -18.38
C ALA A 48 8.12 4.70 -18.38
N ALA A 49 7.31 4.17 -19.31
CA ALA A 49 7.03 2.74 -19.40
C ALA A 49 8.25 1.95 -19.92
N HIS A 50 8.48 0.80 -19.30
CA HIS A 50 9.50 -0.15 -19.73
C HIS A 50 9.02 -0.90 -20.97
N PRO A 51 9.82 -0.98 -22.05
CA PRO A 51 9.38 -1.55 -23.33
C PRO A 51 9.15 -3.07 -23.30
N HIS A 52 9.74 -3.77 -22.34
CA HIS A 52 9.71 -5.24 -22.27
C HIS A 52 9.04 -5.81 -21.01
N LEU A 53 8.60 -4.95 -20.07
CA LEU A 53 7.89 -5.45 -18.89
C LEU A 53 6.39 -5.44 -19.16
N GLY A 54 5.71 -6.47 -18.67
CA GLY A 54 4.26 -6.53 -18.63
C GLY A 54 3.71 -6.17 -17.26
N VAL A 55 2.42 -6.43 -17.09
CA VAL A 55 1.79 -6.44 -15.76
C VAL A 55 1.85 -7.84 -15.17
N GLU A 56 2.33 -7.93 -13.93
CA GLU A 56 2.50 -9.16 -13.19
C GLU A 56 2.18 -8.97 -11.70
N LEU A 57 1.49 -9.93 -11.09
CA LEU A 57 1.16 -9.91 -9.67
C LEU A 57 1.82 -11.10 -8.95
N ARG A 58 2.52 -10.83 -7.85
CA ARG A 58 3.12 -11.85 -6.97
C ARG A 58 2.66 -11.69 -5.51
N ASP A 59 2.80 -12.76 -4.74
CA ASP A 59 2.61 -12.82 -3.28
C ASP A 59 1.24 -12.32 -2.77
N LEU A 60 0.18 -12.51 -3.58
CA LEU A 60 -1.18 -12.12 -3.19
C LEU A 60 -1.65 -12.95 -2.00
N ARG A 61 -1.99 -12.28 -0.89
CA ARG A 61 -2.44 -12.93 0.34
C ARG A 61 -3.47 -12.08 1.07
N ALA A 62 -4.36 -12.75 1.80
CA ALA A 62 -5.31 -12.09 2.68
C ALA A 62 -4.64 -11.72 4.01
N VAL A 63 -4.88 -10.50 4.48
CA VAL A 63 -4.44 -9.98 5.77
C VAL A 63 -5.55 -9.09 6.34
N THR A 64 -6.16 -9.52 7.45
CA THR A 64 -7.17 -8.81 8.25
C THR A 64 -7.87 -7.64 7.53
N GLY A 65 -8.88 -7.94 6.71
CA GLY A 65 -9.67 -6.92 6.01
C GLY A 65 -9.11 -6.46 4.66
N TRP A 66 -7.98 -7.03 4.21
CA TRP A 66 -7.28 -6.64 2.99
C TRP A 66 -6.71 -7.83 2.22
N TRP A 67 -6.59 -7.68 0.92
CA TRP A 67 -5.66 -8.44 0.09
C TRP A 67 -4.42 -7.59 -0.16
N LEU A 68 -3.23 -8.18 0.05
CA LEU A 68 -1.94 -7.55 -0.21
C LEU A 68 -1.18 -8.33 -1.26
N GLY A 69 -0.59 -7.64 -2.23
CA GLY A 69 0.27 -8.25 -3.25
C GLY A 69 1.33 -7.28 -3.77
N HIS A 70 2.29 -7.80 -4.53
CA HIS A 70 3.27 -7.02 -5.26
C HIS A 70 2.88 -6.99 -6.74
N LEU A 71 2.50 -5.81 -7.22
CA LEU A 71 2.04 -5.57 -8.57
C LEU A 71 3.14 -4.85 -9.36
N LEU A 72 3.75 -5.58 -10.28
CA LEU A 72 4.62 -5.00 -11.29
C LEU A 72 3.77 -4.45 -12.43
N THR A 73 4.03 -3.22 -12.82
CA THR A 73 3.59 -2.64 -14.09
C THR A 73 4.80 -2.19 -14.88
N PRO A 74 4.65 -1.81 -16.16
CA PRO A 74 5.76 -1.28 -16.95
C PRO A 74 6.37 0.00 -16.37
N ILE A 75 5.70 0.70 -15.45
CA ILE A 75 6.16 1.99 -14.90
C ILE A 75 6.84 1.82 -13.54
N ALA A 76 6.32 0.93 -12.68
CA ALA A 76 6.81 0.74 -11.33
C ALA A 76 6.36 -0.60 -10.73
N LEU A 77 7.06 -1.00 -9.66
CA LEU A 77 6.59 -2.03 -8.73
C LEU A 77 5.82 -1.34 -7.61
N TYR A 78 4.60 -1.77 -7.38
CA TYR A 78 3.74 -1.32 -6.29
C TYR A 78 3.46 -2.45 -5.32
N ARG A 79 3.26 -2.10 -4.05
CA ARG A 79 2.38 -2.90 -3.19
C ARG A 79 0.95 -2.47 -3.43
N ILE A 80 0.09 -3.41 -3.79
CA ILE A 80 -1.34 -3.20 -3.95
C ILE A 80 -2.07 -3.69 -2.69
N CYS A 81 -3.05 -2.90 -2.23
CA CYS A 81 -3.93 -3.25 -1.12
C CYS A 81 -5.39 -3.13 -1.56
N ILE A 82 -6.13 -4.24 -1.55
CA ILE A 82 -7.55 -4.27 -1.91
C ILE A 82 -8.39 -4.57 -0.67
N PRO A 83 -9.34 -3.70 -0.29
CA PRO A 83 -10.17 -3.92 0.88
C PRO A 83 -11.13 -5.11 0.66
N THR A 84 -11.24 -5.99 1.66
CA THR A 84 -12.26 -7.06 1.68
C THR A 84 -13.55 -6.63 2.39
N ALA A 85 -13.51 -5.49 3.07
CA ALA A 85 -14.63 -4.83 3.74
C ALA A 85 -14.42 -3.31 3.69
N ILE A 86 -15.49 -2.53 3.84
CA ILE A 86 -15.41 -1.07 3.84
C ILE A 86 -14.47 -0.60 4.96
N PRO A 87 -13.36 0.08 4.65
CA PRO A 87 -12.45 0.61 5.67
C PRO A 87 -13.13 1.69 6.51
N ALA A 88 -12.77 1.77 7.80
CA ALA A 88 -13.19 2.85 8.70
C ALA A 88 -12.42 4.17 8.46
N VAL A 89 -12.11 4.47 7.19
CA VAL A 89 -11.43 5.69 6.77
C VAL A 89 -12.35 6.37 5.75
N PRO A 90 -12.74 7.65 5.94
CA PRO A 90 -13.62 8.32 5.00
C PRO A 90 -12.92 8.53 3.65
N LEU A 91 -13.70 8.50 2.55
CA LEU A 91 -13.18 8.89 1.24
C LEU A 91 -12.95 10.41 1.20
N PRO A 92 -11.80 10.87 0.66
CA PRO A 92 -11.60 12.28 0.36
C PRO A 92 -12.65 12.82 -0.62
N SER A 93 -12.90 14.13 -0.58
CA SER A 93 -13.77 14.78 -1.57
C SER A 93 -13.23 14.55 -2.99
N GLY A 94 -14.12 14.31 -3.96
CA GLY A 94 -13.75 14.03 -5.35
C GLY A 94 -13.36 12.57 -5.61
N TRP A 95 -13.33 11.71 -4.60
CA TRP A 95 -12.88 10.31 -4.69
C TRP A 95 -14.02 9.30 -4.65
N THR A 96 -15.24 9.70 -4.99
CA THR A 96 -16.32 8.73 -5.17
C THR A 96 -16.15 7.91 -6.44
N ALA A 97 -16.75 6.71 -6.47
CA ALA A 97 -16.72 5.84 -7.64
C ALA A 97 -17.23 6.54 -8.92
N ALA A 98 -18.33 7.28 -8.83
CA ALA A 98 -18.90 8.01 -9.95
C ALA A 98 -17.94 9.06 -10.52
N GLU A 99 -17.27 9.82 -9.65
CA GLU A 99 -16.32 10.85 -10.06
C GLU A 99 -15.03 10.25 -10.65
N ARG A 100 -14.58 9.10 -10.12
CA ARG A 100 -13.35 8.44 -10.58
C ARG A 100 -13.55 7.59 -11.82
N ALA A 101 -14.73 7.00 -12.02
CA ALA A 101 -15.07 6.31 -13.26
C ALA A 101 -14.95 7.22 -14.51
N ALA A 102 -15.22 8.52 -14.34
CA ALA A 102 -15.05 9.51 -15.40
C ALA A 102 -13.58 9.92 -15.66
N HIS A 103 -12.63 9.55 -14.79
CA HIS A 103 -11.23 9.98 -14.84
C HIS A 103 -10.25 8.82 -14.58
N PRO A 104 -10.21 7.79 -15.45
CA PRO A 104 -9.46 6.56 -15.18
C PRO A 104 -7.94 6.73 -15.17
N CYS A 105 -7.38 7.77 -15.81
CA CYS A 105 -5.93 7.91 -16.02
C CYS A 105 -5.19 8.78 -14.99
N LEU A 106 -5.71 8.95 -13.78
CA LEU A 106 -5.02 9.68 -12.72
C LEU A 106 -3.82 8.90 -12.17
N ALA A 107 -2.65 9.56 -12.13
CA ALA A 107 -1.37 8.92 -11.82
C ALA A 107 -1.25 8.43 -10.36
N LEU A 108 -1.58 9.27 -9.38
CA LEU A 108 -1.60 8.91 -7.95
C LEU A 108 -2.68 9.72 -7.24
N GLY A 109 -3.49 9.04 -6.41
CA GLY A 109 -4.47 9.71 -5.57
C GLY A 109 -3.94 10.22 -4.24
N PRO A 110 -4.83 10.74 -3.37
CA PRO A 110 -4.49 11.23 -2.05
C PRO A 110 -3.93 10.10 -1.21
N LEU A 111 -2.99 10.46 -0.35
CA LEU A 111 -2.30 9.54 0.52
C LEU A 111 -3.19 9.24 1.74
N LEU A 112 -3.53 7.96 1.94
CA LEU A 112 -4.28 7.50 3.10
C LEU A 112 -3.35 6.74 4.05
N ALA A 113 -3.38 7.12 5.33
CA ALA A 113 -2.73 6.36 6.37
C ALA A 113 -3.56 5.11 6.69
N LEU A 114 -2.90 3.96 6.71
CA LEU A 114 -3.54 2.70 7.03
C LEU A 114 -2.86 2.04 8.22
N SER A 115 -3.70 1.56 9.15
CA SER A 115 -3.29 0.62 10.18
C SER A 115 -3.63 -0.80 9.73
N VAL A 116 -2.92 -1.31 8.72
CA VAL A 116 -3.06 -2.70 8.27
C VAL A 116 -1.95 -3.54 8.89
N PRO A 117 -2.27 -4.65 9.59
CA PRO A 117 -1.25 -5.55 10.11
C PRO A 117 -0.27 -5.99 9.01
N GLY A 118 1.04 -5.85 9.25
CA GLY A 118 2.05 -6.17 8.24
C GLY A 118 2.30 -5.09 7.18
N LEU A 119 1.55 -3.98 7.22
CA LEU A 119 1.81 -2.78 6.43
C LEU A 119 2.38 -1.70 7.35
N ILE A 120 3.45 -1.03 6.91
CA ILE A 120 3.95 0.19 7.57
C ILE A 120 3.77 1.33 6.57
N GLY A 121 2.95 2.30 6.94
CA GLY A 121 2.88 3.59 6.26
C GLY A 121 1.55 3.88 5.58
N GLN A 122 1.64 4.44 4.38
CA GLN A 122 0.53 5.06 3.68
C GLN A 122 0.45 4.51 2.25
N GLY A 123 -0.76 4.52 1.68
CA GLY A 123 -0.99 4.15 0.28
C GLY A 123 -1.79 5.25 -0.42
N HIS A 124 -1.52 5.45 -1.71
CA HIS A 124 -2.29 6.35 -2.55
C HIS A 124 -3.61 5.70 -2.90
N LEU A 125 -4.72 6.42 -2.71
CA LEU A 125 -6.05 5.96 -3.08
C LEU A 125 -6.18 5.90 -4.60
N HIS A 126 -6.75 4.82 -5.10
CA HIS A 126 -7.07 4.60 -6.50
C HIS A 126 -8.45 4.01 -6.65
N TYR A 127 -9.01 4.13 -7.85
CA TYR A 127 -10.26 3.50 -8.23
C TYR A 127 -10.16 2.99 -9.67
N LEU A 128 -10.61 1.76 -9.89
CA LEU A 128 -10.89 1.18 -11.19
C LEU A 128 -12.26 0.53 -11.12
N CYS A 129 -13.07 0.64 -12.17
CA CYS A 129 -14.43 0.10 -12.17
C CYS A 129 -14.45 -1.41 -11.89
N GLU A 130 -13.43 -2.12 -12.37
CA GLU A 130 -13.25 -3.56 -12.22
C GLU A 130 -12.76 -3.96 -10.83
N LEU A 131 -12.13 -3.05 -10.09
CA LEU A 131 -11.50 -3.33 -8.78
C LEU A 131 -12.20 -2.65 -7.59
N GLY A 132 -13.02 -1.64 -7.85
CA GLY A 132 -13.46 -0.69 -6.83
C GLY A 132 -12.31 0.21 -6.37
N HIS A 133 -12.38 0.68 -5.12
CA HIS A 133 -11.34 1.47 -4.49
C HIS A 133 -10.25 0.56 -3.92
N PHE A 134 -9.00 0.92 -4.15
CA PHE A 134 -7.83 0.20 -3.65
C PHE A 134 -6.70 1.20 -3.36
N LEU A 135 -5.59 0.69 -2.83
CA LEU A 135 -4.43 1.51 -2.51
C LEU A 135 -3.19 0.99 -3.21
N LEU A 136 -2.36 1.92 -3.67
CA LEU A 136 -1.03 1.63 -4.21
C LEU A 136 0.03 2.32 -3.38
N GLN A 137 1.08 1.57 -3.03
CA GLN A 137 2.29 2.08 -2.43
C GLN A 137 3.46 1.81 -3.39
N PRO A 138 4.04 2.84 -4.03
CA PRO A 138 5.22 2.65 -4.88
C PRO A 138 6.39 2.08 -4.08
N GLU A 139 7.01 1.01 -4.57
CA GLU A 139 8.13 0.33 -3.91
C GLU A 139 9.41 0.39 -4.75
N VAL A 140 9.32 0.22 -6.07
CA VAL A 140 10.43 0.42 -7.00
C VAL A 140 9.96 1.28 -8.16
N GLN A 141 10.73 2.33 -8.48
CA GLN A 141 10.52 3.20 -9.63
C GLN A 141 11.76 3.18 -10.53
N GLY A 142 11.63 3.71 -11.74
CA GLY A 142 12.75 3.78 -12.70
C GLY A 142 13.15 2.39 -13.19
N LEU A 143 12.18 1.64 -13.73
CA LEU A 143 12.37 0.22 -14.06
C LEU A 143 13.33 -0.04 -15.23
N ARG A 144 13.67 0.98 -16.03
CA ARG A 144 14.56 0.87 -17.22
C ARG A 144 15.93 0.26 -16.97
N ARG A 145 16.37 0.20 -15.71
CA ARG A 145 17.64 -0.43 -15.33
C ARG A 145 17.56 -1.95 -15.16
N TYR A 146 16.36 -2.51 -15.13
CA TYR A 146 16.16 -3.95 -14.93
C TYR A 146 15.86 -4.62 -16.28
N PRO A 147 16.52 -5.75 -16.61
CA PRO A 147 16.30 -6.41 -17.89
C PRO A 147 14.91 -7.06 -18.00
N ASP A 148 14.37 -7.54 -16.88
CA ASP A 148 13.14 -8.32 -16.81
C ASP A 148 12.46 -8.20 -15.43
N ALA A 149 11.30 -8.84 -15.29
CA ALA A 149 10.50 -8.82 -14.07
C ALA A 149 11.22 -9.49 -12.90
N ASP A 150 11.92 -10.60 -13.13
CA ASP A 150 12.62 -11.34 -12.09
C ASP A 150 13.74 -10.51 -11.46
N ALA A 151 14.46 -9.73 -12.26
CA ALA A 151 15.45 -8.78 -11.75
C ALA A 151 14.83 -7.69 -10.86
N VAL A 152 13.63 -7.20 -11.20
CA VAL A 152 12.90 -6.23 -10.36
C VAL A 152 12.52 -6.86 -9.01
N PHE A 153 11.91 -8.05 -9.04
CA PHE A 153 11.49 -8.75 -7.83
C PHE A 153 12.66 -9.19 -6.96
N ALA A 154 13.77 -9.64 -7.57
CA ALA A 154 14.99 -10.00 -6.85
C ALA A 154 15.59 -8.78 -6.14
N ALA A 155 15.68 -7.63 -6.82
CA ALA A 155 16.14 -6.39 -6.21
C ALA A 155 15.24 -5.95 -5.05
N TRP A 156 13.92 -6.09 -5.20
CA TRP A 156 12.98 -5.80 -4.12
C TRP A 156 13.11 -6.77 -2.93
N GLY A 157 13.31 -8.06 -3.20
CA GLY A 157 13.56 -9.07 -2.16
C GLY A 157 14.78 -8.76 -1.31
N GLN A 158 15.84 -8.19 -1.90
CA GLN A 158 17.01 -7.72 -1.16
C GLN A 158 16.65 -6.55 -0.22
N VAL A 159 15.83 -5.59 -0.68
CA VAL A 159 15.35 -4.48 0.16
C VAL A 159 14.51 -4.99 1.32
N LEU A 160 13.61 -5.94 1.08
CA LEU A 160 12.81 -6.57 2.13
C LEU A 160 13.69 -7.27 3.18
N SER A 161 14.67 -8.04 2.72
CA SER A 161 15.61 -8.76 3.59
C SER A 161 16.43 -7.79 4.45
N PHE A 162 16.92 -6.71 3.84
CA PHE A 162 17.64 -5.65 4.55
C PHE A 162 16.78 -4.95 5.61
N ARG A 163 15.51 -4.64 5.29
CA ARG A 163 14.54 -4.04 6.23
C ARG A 163 14.25 -4.97 7.41
N GLN A 164 14.05 -6.26 7.15
CA GLN A 164 13.83 -7.26 8.20
C GLN A 164 15.03 -7.38 9.13
N GLN A 165 16.24 -7.46 8.57
CA GLN A 165 17.46 -7.57 9.35
C GLN A 165 17.71 -6.30 10.19
N THR A 166 17.49 -5.13 9.61
CA THR A 166 17.61 -3.84 10.33
C THR A 166 16.65 -3.77 11.51
N ARG A 167 15.39 -4.18 11.32
CA ARG A 167 14.39 -4.20 12.39
C ARG A 167 14.78 -5.19 13.50
N ALA A 168 15.19 -6.41 13.15
CA ALA A 168 15.64 -7.40 14.12
C ALA A 168 16.85 -6.90 14.93
N ASN A 169 17.76 -6.17 14.29
CA ASN A 169 18.91 -5.57 14.96
C ASN A 169 18.49 -4.44 15.92
N LEU A 170 17.56 -3.57 15.52
CA LEU A 170 17.02 -2.52 16.38
C LEU A 170 16.29 -3.09 17.59
N GLU A 171 15.47 -4.13 17.41
CA GLU A 171 14.77 -4.81 18.51
C GLU A 171 15.75 -5.44 19.50
N LYS A 172 16.82 -6.08 19.01
CA LYS A 172 17.91 -6.59 19.85
C LYS A 172 18.63 -5.48 20.61
N GLN A 173 18.93 -4.36 19.94
CA GLN A 173 19.58 -3.21 20.58
C GLN A 173 18.71 -2.63 21.69
N GLN A 174 17.41 -2.42 21.45
CA GLN A 174 16.47 -1.93 22.47
C GLN A 174 16.36 -2.88 23.66
N GLN A 175 16.40 -4.20 23.43
CA GLN A 175 16.43 -5.18 24.52
C GLN A 175 17.73 -5.09 25.34
N CYS A 176 18.88 -4.95 24.70
CA CYS A 176 20.16 -4.77 25.36
C CYS A 176 20.20 -3.47 26.18
N ASP A 177 19.75 -2.36 25.60
CA ASP A 177 19.69 -1.05 26.27
C ASP A 177 18.76 -1.10 27.49
N ARG A 178 17.59 -1.74 27.36
CA ARG A 178 16.67 -1.96 28.48
C ARG A 178 17.32 -2.79 29.60
N ARG A 179 18.04 -3.87 29.26
CA ARG A 179 18.76 -4.68 30.26
C ARG A 179 19.89 -3.89 30.94
N ALA A 180 20.63 -3.09 30.19
CA ALA A 180 21.69 -2.24 30.72
C ALA A 180 21.14 -1.15 31.64
N PHE A 181 20.03 -0.51 31.26
CA PHE A 181 19.32 0.45 32.08
C PHE A 181 18.81 -0.16 33.38
N LEU A 182 18.15 -1.33 33.32
CA LEU A 182 17.68 -2.04 34.51
C LEU A 182 18.83 -2.44 35.46
N ARG A 183 19.98 -2.87 34.92
CA ARG A 183 21.18 -3.15 35.73
C ARG A 183 21.70 -1.92 36.47
N ARG A 184 21.57 -0.72 35.90
CA ARG A 184 21.96 0.54 36.59
C ARG A 184 20.98 0.95 37.69
N LEU A 185 19.71 0.53 37.58
CA LEU A 185 18.68 0.81 38.58
C LEU A 185 18.66 -0.18 39.74
N MET A 186 19.23 -1.38 39.56
CA MET A 186 19.34 -2.36 40.63
C MET A 186 20.56 -2.04 41.51
N PRO A 187 20.40 -1.93 42.84
CA PRO A 187 21.53 -1.75 43.74
C PRO A 187 22.43 -2.99 43.64
N THR A 188 23.73 -2.78 43.51
CA THR A 188 24.70 -3.86 43.67
C THR A 188 24.52 -4.46 45.07
N PRO A 189 24.44 -5.79 45.19
CA PRO A 189 24.41 -6.41 46.51
C PRO A 189 25.67 -5.94 47.24
N LYS A 190 25.48 -5.27 48.39
CA LYS A 190 26.60 -4.90 49.25
C LYS A 190 27.29 -6.21 49.62
N ASP A 191 28.57 -6.33 49.26
CA ASP A 191 29.45 -7.34 49.84
C ASP A 191 29.38 -7.17 51.35
N SER A 192 28.68 -8.08 52.02
CA SER A 192 28.66 -8.14 53.48
C SER A 192 30.04 -8.61 53.93
N PRO A 193 30.81 -7.79 54.66
CA PRO A 193 32.03 -8.30 55.28
C PRO A 193 31.62 -9.23 56.43
N LEU A 194 32.21 -10.43 56.43
CA LEU A 194 32.22 -11.35 57.56
C LEU A 194 33.06 -10.77 58.70
#